data_AF-A0A970IQF8-F1
#
_entry.id   AF-A0A970IQF8-F1
#
_cell.length_a   1.000
_cell.length_b   1.000
_cell.length_c   1.000
_cell.angle_alpha   90.00
_cell.angle_beta   90.00
_cell.angle_gamma   90.00
#
_symmetry.space_group_name_H-M   'P 1'
#
loop_
_entity.id
_entity.type
_entity.pdbx_description
1 polymer ?
#
loop_
_entity_poly.entity_id
_entity_poly.type
_entity_poly.pdbx_seq_one_letter_code
_entity_poly.pdbx_strand_id
1 'polypeptide(L)'
;MNVKQIIETIGNFKSEHKAIEFIKAIFNLSIKETEWSIEQKTNLDRILYSLNMGIFAELCPQADKNIRYAKETFIKLVTVARDNIYGENYTNSDGDVVFFVSLSYLGKLLNVSPTNINRISQRIAVLIYHDLVRKLDDGKIPEVLLKKAQALSIDKKQDKRVNFYAIPSWVFEQVKRIEHQGKRWKEKGYTIKGTSYEMFYRGEGQETAQYLYPQHKQIKYELVDTDSGEIKKIIKSRTTTKASDERVKDIIDSINVLLPEKGYTTEKEIIDYLSKKYRWELTKNQLKKIRGQLETIGYRRIKTNKEIKEMLGVIGKGYPFIIVKNKGVEQSGINTGT
;
A
#
# COMPACT_ATOMS: atom_id res chain seq x y z
N MET A 1 14.82 36.56 -0.93
CA MET A 1 14.07 36.69 -2.21
C MET A 1 14.69 35.76 -3.23
N ASN A 2 13.88 34.96 -3.94
CA ASN A 2 14.34 34.17 -5.07
C ASN A 2 14.29 35.01 -6.37
N VAL A 3 14.91 34.51 -7.46
CA VAL A 3 15.01 35.22 -8.75
C VAL A 3 13.64 35.68 -9.28
N LYS A 4 12.61 34.83 -9.14
CA LYS A 4 11.22 35.17 -9.54
C LYS A 4 10.69 36.37 -8.75
N GLN A 5 10.86 36.39 -7.42
CA GLN A 5 10.41 37.48 -6.56
C GLN A 5 11.13 38.81 -6.87
N ILE A 6 12.40 38.75 -7.28
CA ILE A 6 13.15 39.93 -7.74
C ILE A 6 12.51 40.50 -9.01
N ILE A 7 12.18 39.64 -9.98
CA ILE A 7 11.56 40.04 -11.25
C ILE A 7 10.15 40.58 -11.03
N GLU A 8 9.35 39.97 -10.16
CA GLU A 8 8.02 40.45 -9.78
C GLU A 8 8.08 41.85 -9.15
N THR A 9 9.07 42.08 -8.28
CA THR A 9 9.24 43.34 -7.55
C THR A 9 9.79 44.44 -8.46
N ILE A 10 10.83 44.17 -9.24
CA ILE A 10 11.46 45.15 -10.14
C ILE A 10 10.53 45.46 -11.32
N GLY A 11 9.87 44.44 -11.88
CA GLY A 11 8.93 44.58 -12.99
C GLY A 11 7.54 45.07 -12.57
N ASN A 12 7.29 45.25 -11.26
CA ASN A 12 6.02 45.68 -10.67
C ASN A 12 4.82 44.88 -11.22
N PHE A 13 4.98 43.58 -11.38
CA PHE A 13 3.95 42.72 -11.96
C PHE A 13 2.85 42.45 -10.93
N LYS A 14 1.60 42.77 -11.27
CA LYS A 14 0.41 42.50 -10.43
C LYS A 14 -0.04 41.03 -10.43
N SER A 15 0.64 40.18 -11.19
CA SER A 15 0.26 38.78 -11.40
C SER A 15 1.51 37.96 -11.70
N GLU A 16 1.65 36.82 -11.02
CA GLU A 16 2.69 35.83 -11.28
C GLU A 16 2.69 35.37 -12.74
N HIS A 17 1.51 35.19 -13.34
CA HIS A 17 1.38 34.81 -14.74
C HIS A 17 2.06 35.83 -15.66
N LYS A 18 1.85 37.13 -15.41
CA LYS A 18 2.48 38.20 -16.20
C LYS A 18 4.00 38.25 -16.02
N ALA A 19 4.48 38.01 -14.81
CA ALA A 19 5.92 37.92 -14.55
C ALA A 19 6.56 36.73 -15.29
N ILE A 20 5.88 35.58 -15.33
CA ILE A 20 6.32 34.39 -16.06
C ILE A 20 6.32 34.64 -17.57
N GLU A 21 5.27 35.25 -18.14
CA GLU A 21 5.24 35.60 -19.57
C GLU A 21 6.35 36.58 -19.96
N PHE A 22 6.67 37.54 -19.10
CA PHE A 22 7.80 38.45 -19.31
C PHE A 22 9.15 37.71 -19.32
N ILE A 23 9.37 36.78 -18.38
CA ILE A 23 10.57 35.93 -18.36
C ILE A 23 10.64 35.11 -19.65
N LYS A 24 9.53 34.49 -20.06
CA LYS A 24 9.47 33.73 -21.33
C LYS A 24 9.86 34.58 -22.53
N ALA A 25 9.35 35.81 -22.61
CA ALA A 25 9.67 36.74 -23.68
C ALA A 25 11.16 37.12 -23.70
N ILE A 26 11.77 37.44 -22.56
CA ILE A 26 13.21 37.79 -22.48
C ILE A 26 14.10 36.63 -22.93
N PHE A 27 13.81 35.43 -22.45
CA PHE A 27 14.63 34.24 -22.72
C PHE A 27 14.20 33.49 -23.99
N ASN A 28 13.25 34.05 -24.75
CA ASN A 28 12.63 33.43 -25.92
C ASN A 28 12.18 31.98 -25.66
N LEU A 29 11.58 31.73 -24.49
CA LEU A 29 11.10 30.43 -24.06
C LEU A 29 9.64 30.25 -24.50
N SER A 30 9.36 29.31 -25.40
CA SER A 30 8.00 28.83 -25.62
C SER A 30 7.75 27.59 -24.75
N ILE A 31 6.87 27.69 -23.75
CA ILE A 31 6.34 26.49 -23.09
C ILE A 31 5.21 25.97 -23.97
N LYS A 32 5.54 25.15 -24.97
CA LYS A 32 4.54 24.39 -25.71
C LYS A 32 4.26 23.12 -24.91
N GLU A 33 3.16 23.10 -24.17
CA GLU A 33 2.68 21.84 -23.60
C GLU A 33 2.33 20.90 -24.75
N THR A 34 2.87 19.68 -24.73
CA THR A 34 2.53 18.66 -25.72
C THR A 34 1.10 18.18 -25.49
N GLU A 35 0.44 17.70 -26.56
CA GLU A 35 -0.90 17.11 -26.45
C GLU A 35 -0.94 16.00 -25.41
N TRP A 36 0.10 15.16 -25.37
CA TRP A 36 0.27 14.14 -24.34
C TRP A 36 0.30 14.72 -22.92
N SER A 37 1.04 15.79 -22.66
CA SER A 37 1.10 16.42 -21.33
C SER A 37 -0.27 16.94 -20.89
N ILE A 38 -1.01 17.55 -21.81
CA ILE A 38 -2.38 18.04 -21.57
C ILE A 38 -3.31 16.87 -21.26
N GLU A 39 -3.22 15.78 -22.00
CA GLU A 39 -4.02 14.56 -21.78
C GLU A 39 -3.75 13.99 -20.38
N GLN A 40 -2.48 13.83 -20.00
CA GLN A 40 -2.12 13.28 -18.70
C GLN A 40 -2.58 14.17 -17.54
N LYS A 41 -2.42 15.49 -17.66
CA LYS A 41 -2.95 16.46 -16.66
C LYS A 41 -4.47 16.33 -16.55
N THR A 42 -5.16 16.26 -17.68
CA THR A 42 -6.63 16.10 -17.72
C THR A 42 -7.07 14.81 -17.05
N ASN A 43 -6.36 13.69 -17.27
CA ASN A 43 -6.65 12.41 -16.63
C ASN A 43 -6.50 12.51 -15.10
N LEU A 44 -5.42 13.12 -14.61
CA LEU A 44 -5.22 13.33 -13.16
C LEU A 44 -6.23 14.31 -12.56
N ASP A 45 -6.60 15.37 -13.27
CA ASP A 45 -7.61 16.34 -12.84
C ASP A 45 -9.00 15.69 -12.75
N ARG A 46 -9.35 14.78 -13.67
CA ARG A 46 -10.57 13.96 -13.60
C ARG A 46 -10.60 13.04 -12.39
N ILE A 47 -9.46 12.44 -12.01
CA ILE A 47 -9.34 11.65 -10.79
C ILE A 47 -9.63 12.51 -9.56
N LEU A 48 -9.01 13.70 -9.47
CA LEU A 48 -9.24 14.63 -8.37
C LEU A 48 -10.70 15.08 -8.30
N TYR A 49 -11.29 15.42 -9.44
CA TYR A 49 -12.70 15.76 -9.55
C TYR A 49 -13.61 14.64 -9.05
N SER A 50 -13.37 13.40 -9.50
CA SER A 50 -14.14 12.22 -9.09
C SER A 50 -14.07 11.96 -7.58
N LEU A 51 -12.90 12.16 -6.97
CA LEU A 51 -12.71 12.03 -5.52
C LEU A 51 -13.45 13.11 -4.72
N ASN A 52 -13.44 14.35 -5.22
CA ASN A 52 -14.02 15.53 -4.56
C ASN A 52 -15.55 15.55 -4.69
N MET A 53 -16.08 15.16 -5.84
CA MET A 53 -17.52 15.16 -6.13
C MET A 53 -18.24 13.90 -5.64
N GLY A 54 -17.54 12.95 -5.02
CA GLY A 54 -18.15 11.72 -4.50
C GLY A 54 -18.40 10.62 -5.54
N ILE A 55 -18.12 10.88 -6.83
CA ILE A 55 -18.28 9.92 -7.94
C ILE A 55 -17.52 8.62 -7.66
N PHE A 56 -16.31 8.70 -7.09
CA PHE A 56 -15.54 7.50 -6.74
C PHE A 56 -16.27 6.60 -5.73
N ALA A 57 -17.01 7.17 -4.77
CA ALA A 57 -17.75 6.40 -3.77
C ALA A 57 -18.97 5.70 -4.37
N GLU A 58 -19.53 6.25 -5.45
CA GLU A 58 -20.62 5.63 -6.21
C GLU A 58 -20.11 4.47 -7.06
N LEU A 59 -19.00 4.67 -7.78
CA LEU A 59 -18.44 3.66 -8.69
C LEU A 59 -17.70 2.53 -7.94
N CYS A 60 -17.01 2.86 -6.86
CA CYS A 60 -16.16 1.93 -6.10
C CYS A 60 -16.47 1.99 -4.59
N PRO A 61 -17.70 1.63 -4.16
CA PRO A 61 -18.16 1.84 -2.80
C PRO A 61 -17.36 1.05 -1.74
N GLN A 62 -16.86 -0.15 -2.08
CA GLN A 62 -16.06 -0.90 -1.13
C GLN A 62 -14.62 -0.38 -1.10
N ALA A 63 -14.04 -0.02 -2.25
CA ALA A 63 -12.71 0.57 -2.28
C ALA A 63 -12.66 1.92 -1.54
N ASP A 64 -13.65 2.82 -1.70
CA ASP A 64 -13.73 4.10 -0.99
C ASP A 64 -13.71 3.90 0.54
N LYS A 65 -14.51 2.95 1.05
CA LYS A 65 -14.52 2.58 2.47
C LYS A 65 -13.14 2.13 2.96
N ASN A 66 -12.45 1.31 2.16
CA ASN A 66 -11.14 0.76 2.50
C ASN A 66 -10.06 1.85 2.52
N ILE A 67 -10.11 2.80 1.59
CA ILE A 67 -9.10 3.85 1.44
C ILE A 67 -9.41 5.12 2.24
N ARG A 68 -10.49 5.19 3.02
CA ARG A 68 -10.87 6.39 3.80
C ARG A 68 -9.70 7.08 4.51
N TYR A 69 -8.80 6.32 5.14
CA TYR A 69 -7.62 6.87 5.84
C TYR A 69 -6.38 7.06 4.96
N ALA A 70 -6.44 6.65 3.70
CA ALA A 70 -5.41 6.82 2.67
C ALA A 70 -5.83 7.83 1.58
N LYS A 71 -7.10 8.28 1.56
CA LYS A 71 -7.66 9.18 0.53
C LYS A 71 -6.87 10.48 0.40
N GLU A 72 -6.53 11.13 1.51
CA GLU A 72 -5.70 12.34 1.50
C GLU A 72 -4.28 12.06 0.94
N THR A 73 -3.68 10.92 1.32
CA THR A 73 -2.40 10.49 0.77
C THR A 73 -2.48 10.27 -0.74
N PHE A 74 -3.59 9.72 -1.23
CA PHE A 74 -3.82 9.54 -2.66
C PHE A 74 -3.94 10.88 -3.38
N ILE A 75 -4.73 11.83 -2.86
CA ILE A 75 -4.84 13.18 -3.42
C ILE A 75 -3.47 13.86 -3.53
N LYS A 76 -2.63 13.76 -2.49
CA LYS A 76 -1.26 14.30 -2.53
C LYS A 76 -0.38 13.59 -3.57
N LEU A 77 -0.51 12.28 -3.74
CA LEU A 77 0.21 11.57 -4.81
C LEU A 77 -0.23 12.01 -6.19
N VAL A 78 -1.55 12.17 -6.43
CA VAL A 78 -2.10 12.67 -7.69
C VAL A 78 -1.62 14.09 -7.97
N THR A 79 -1.60 14.96 -6.95
CA THR A 79 -1.09 16.34 -7.06
C THR A 79 0.41 16.34 -7.41
N VAL A 80 1.22 15.55 -6.70
CA VAL A 80 2.66 15.44 -7.01
C VAL A 80 2.87 14.91 -8.43
N ALA A 81 2.13 13.89 -8.87
CA ALA A 81 2.23 13.37 -10.23
C ALA A 81 1.92 14.47 -11.27
N ARG A 82 0.83 15.21 -11.06
CA ARG A 82 0.36 16.31 -11.94
C ARG A 82 1.39 17.42 -12.07
N ASP A 83 1.99 17.83 -10.95
CA ASP A 83 2.99 18.89 -10.90
C ASP A 83 4.35 18.47 -11.49
N ASN A 84 4.53 17.18 -11.76
CA ASN A 84 5.77 16.57 -12.25
C ASN A 84 5.61 15.92 -13.64
N ILE A 85 4.73 16.46 -14.48
CA ILE A 85 4.60 16.06 -15.89
C ILE A 85 5.63 16.83 -16.72
N TYR A 86 6.74 16.15 -17.03
CA TYR A 86 7.91 16.73 -17.72
C TYR A 86 7.90 16.50 -19.24
N GLY A 87 7.34 15.38 -19.73
CA GLY A 87 7.29 14.98 -21.15
C GLY A 87 7.22 13.46 -21.35
N GLU A 88 6.98 13.00 -22.57
CA GLU A 88 6.76 11.58 -22.93
C GLU A 88 7.92 10.65 -22.57
N ASN A 89 9.16 11.17 -22.51
CA ASN A 89 10.33 10.40 -22.11
C ASN A 89 10.33 9.95 -20.63
N TYR A 90 9.31 10.32 -19.87
CA TYR A 90 9.14 10.03 -18.45
C TYR A 90 7.91 9.17 -18.16
N THR A 91 7.57 8.25 -19.09
CA THR A 91 6.49 7.28 -18.93
C THR A 91 6.98 5.87 -18.61
N ASN A 92 6.10 5.06 -18.04
CA ASN A 92 6.33 3.62 -17.93
C ASN A 92 5.99 2.92 -19.26
N SER A 93 6.17 1.60 -19.30
CA SER A 93 5.78 0.74 -20.43
C SER A 93 4.32 0.85 -20.86
N ASP A 94 3.46 1.32 -19.95
CA ASP A 94 2.01 1.35 -20.11
C ASP A 94 1.53 2.76 -20.53
N GLY A 95 2.45 3.71 -20.74
CA GLY A 95 2.15 5.11 -21.10
C GLY A 95 1.80 6.02 -19.92
N ASP A 96 1.80 5.51 -18.68
CA ASP A 96 1.48 6.30 -17.50
C ASP A 96 2.64 7.22 -17.10
N VAL A 97 2.32 8.41 -16.58
CA VAL A 97 3.29 9.34 -16.01
C VAL A 97 4.05 8.70 -14.85
N VAL A 98 5.38 8.72 -14.92
CA VAL A 98 6.26 8.26 -13.85
C VAL A 98 6.71 9.45 -13.00
N PHE A 99 6.50 9.35 -11.70
CA PHE A 99 6.95 10.32 -10.72
C PHE A 99 7.61 9.63 -9.53
N PHE A 100 8.35 10.38 -8.72
CA PHE A 100 8.96 9.88 -7.50
C PHE A 100 8.62 10.79 -6.34
N VAL A 101 8.53 10.20 -5.15
CA VAL A 101 8.34 10.98 -3.93
C VAL A 101 8.89 10.22 -2.74
N SER A 102 9.60 10.92 -1.85
CA SER A 102 10.08 10.32 -0.61
C SER A 102 8.95 10.26 0.43
N LEU A 103 9.00 9.25 1.30
CA LEU A 103 8.05 9.16 2.41
C LEU A 103 8.15 10.39 3.32
N SER A 104 9.36 10.89 3.58
CA SER A 104 9.59 12.08 4.40
C SER A 104 8.95 13.32 3.80
N TYR A 105 9.02 13.51 2.48
CA TYR A 105 8.37 14.64 1.81
C TYR A 105 6.84 14.53 1.88
N LEU A 106 6.28 13.34 1.62
CA LEU A 106 4.84 13.10 1.84
C LEU A 106 4.43 13.34 3.29
N GLY A 107 5.30 13.00 4.25
CA GLY A 107 5.05 13.25 5.67
C GLY A 107 4.92 14.73 5.99
N LYS A 108 5.77 15.57 5.39
CA LYS A 108 5.64 17.02 5.48
C LYS A 108 4.33 17.52 4.86
N LEU A 109 4.00 17.06 3.64
CA LEU A 109 2.76 17.45 2.96
C LEU A 109 1.47 17.05 3.70
N LEU A 110 1.51 15.96 4.46
CA LEU A 110 0.38 15.39 5.19
C LEU A 110 0.42 15.72 6.69
N ASN A 111 1.36 16.57 7.15
CA ASN A 111 1.57 16.89 8.57
C ASN A 111 1.71 15.64 9.47
N VAL A 112 2.37 14.60 8.96
CA VAL A 112 2.65 13.36 9.70
C VAL A 112 4.03 13.44 10.32
N SER A 113 4.10 13.27 11.65
CA SER A 113 5.36 13.23 12.39
C SER A 113 6.33 12.18 11.83
N PRO A 114 7.65 12.47 11.78
CA PRO A 114 8.67 11.51 11.37
C PRO A 114 8.62 10.16 12.11
N THR A 115 8.25 10.15 13.40
CA THR A 115 8.11 8.91 14.19
C THR A 115 6.96 8.03 13.72
N ASN A 116 6.01 8.59 12.96
CA ASN A 116 4.84 7.91 12.43
C ASN A 116 4.90 7.73 10.91
N ILE A 117 6.08 7.92 10.28
CA ILE A 117 6.24 7.89 8.82
C ILE A 117 5.80 6.55 8.19
N ASN A 118 5.90 5.45 8.96
CA ASN A 118 5.44 4.13 8.51
C ASN A 118 3.95 4.12 8.16
N ARG A 119 3.12 4.99 8.77
CA ARG A 119 1.69 5.12 8.42
C ARG A 119 1.51 5.52 6.97
N ILE A 120 2.40 6.34 6.41
CA ILE A 120 2.37 6.74 5.00
C ILE A 120 2.67 5.55 4.11
N SER A 121 3.71 4.77 4.44
CA SER A 121 4.05 3.53 3.73
C SER A 121 2.88 2.55 3.72
N GLN A 122 2.19 2.38 4.85
CA GLN A 122 0.99 1.54 4.95
C GLN A 122 -0.17 2.07 4.10
N ARG A 123 -0.44 3.38 4.14
CA ARG A 123 -1.47 4.01 3.28
C ARG A 123 -1.16 3.81 1.80
N ILE A 124 0.09 4.01 1.38
CA ILE A 124 0.53 3.76 0.00
C ILE A 124 0.32 2.29 -0.38
N ALA A 125 0.66 1.33 0.49
CA ALA A 125 0.44 -0.09 0.23
C ALA A 125 -1.05 -0.42 0.01
N VAL A 126 -1.97 0.23 0.73
CA VAL A 126 -3.41 0.09 0.51
C VAL A 126 -3.79 0.63 -0.88
N LEU A 127 -3.28 1.80 -1.25
CA LEU A 127 -3.55 2.40 -2.57
C LEU A 127 -3.03 1.52 -3.71
N ILE A 128 -1.86 0.90 -3.53
CA ILE A 128 -1.30 -0.04 -4.51
C ILE A 128 -2.13 -1.32 -4.59
N TYR A 129 -2.57 -1.86 -3.45
CA TYR A 129 -3.42 -3.04 -3.45
C TYR A 129 -4.72 -2.84 -4.24
N HIS A 130 -5.34 -1.67 -4.07
CA HIS A 130 -6.56 -1.28 -4.78
C HIS A 130 -6.28 -0.79 -6.21
N ASP A 131 -5.02 -0.84 -6.66
CA ASP A 131 -4.60 -0.41 -7.99
C ASP A 131 -4.90 1.06 -8.32
N LEU A 132 -4.95 1.91 -7.30
CA LEU A 132 -5.08 3.37 -7.44
C LEU A 132 -3.72 4.01 -7.76
N VAL A 133 -2.63 3.33 -7.36
CA VAL A 133 -1.24 3.76 -7.56
C VAL A 133 -0.43 2.52 -7.90
N ARG A 134 0.42 2.59 -8.93
CA ARG A 134 1.39 1.54 -9.24
C ARG A 134 2.74 1.93 -8.65
N LYS A 135 3.37 1.04 -7.88
CA LYS A 135 4.75 1.22 -7.42
C LYS A 135 5.69 0.49 -8.37
N LEU A 136 6.62 1.21 -8.97
CA LEU A 136 7.37 0.71 -10.11
C LEU A 136 8.61 -0.07 -9.67
N ASP A 137 8.78 -1.23 -10.31
CA ASP A 137 10.02 -1.99 -10.29
C ASP A 137 11.07 -1.36 -11.23
N ASP A 138 12.33 -1.71 -11.06
CA ASP A 138 13.46 -1.14 -11.81
C ASP A 138 13.23 -1.23 -13.33
N GLY A 139 12.76 -2.37 -13.84
CA GLY A 139 12.48 -2.56 -15.26
C GLY A 139 11.30 -1.77 -15.82
N LYS A 140 10.49 -1.11 -14.98
CA LYS A 140 9.35 -0.28 -15.40
C LYS A 140 9.63 1.22 -15.30
N ILE A 141 10.87 1.60 -14.98
CA ILE A 141 11.25 3.00 -14.77
C ILE A 141 12.11 3.44 -15.95
N PRO A 142 11.89 4.65 -16.50
CA PRO A 142 12.78 5.24 -17.49
C PRO A 142 14.24 5.18 -17.04
N GLU A 143 15.12 4.66 -17.91
CA GLU A 143 16.53 4.40 -17.59
C GLU A 143 17.24 5.64 -17.03
N VAL A 144 16.96 6.81 -17.60
CA VAL A 144 17.51 8.10 -17.17
C VAL A 144 17.13 8.41 -15.72
N LEU A 145 15.89 8.14 -15.31
CA LEU A 145 15.43 8.34 -13.94
C LEU A 145 16.04 7.30 -12.99
N LEU A 146 16.11 6.04 -13.43
CA LEU A 146 16.66 4.95 -12.63
C LEU A 146 18.14 5.19 -12.31
N LYS A 147 18.97 5.53 -13.31
CA LYS A 147 20.39 5.83 -13.13
C LYS A 147 20.62 6.98 -12.15
N LYS A 148 19.85 8.08 -12.30
CA LYS A 148 19.90 9.22 -11.37
C LYS A 148 19.56 8.81 -9.94
N ALA A 149 18.51 8.01 -9.75
CA ALA A 149 18.09 7.55 -8.43
C ALA A 149 19.11 6.61 -7.78
N GLN A 150 19.75 5.74 -8.55
CA GLN A 150 20.81 4.85 -8.08
C GLN A 150 22.07 5.63 -7.69
N ALA A 151 22.51 6.60 -8.49
CA ALA A 151 23.63 7.47 -8.18
C ALA A 151 23.41 8.23 -6.85
N LEU A 152 22.21 8.79 -6.65
CA LEU A 152 21.83 9.44 -5.39
C LEU A 152 21.80 8.49 -4.19
N SER A 153 21.43 7.22 -4.39
CA SER A 153 21.42 6.20 -3.34
C SER A 153 22.85 5.86 -2.90
N ILE A 154 23.78 5.74 -3.85
CA ILE A 154 25.21 5.48 -3.61
C ILE A 154 25.83 6.64 -2.84
N ASP A 155 25.63 7.87 -3.32
CA ASP A 155 26.12 9.09 -2.67
C ASP A 155 25.66 9.19 -1.21
N LYS A 156 24.38 8.87 -0.95
CA LYS A 156 23.79 8.87 0.40
C LYS A 156 24.07 7.61 1.22
N LYS A 157 24.83 6.65 0.69
CA LYS A 157 25.12 5.34 1.31
C LYS A 157 23.85 4.61 1.76
N GLN A 158 22.81 4.66 0.94
CA GLN A 158 21.54 3.99 1.17
C GLN A 158 21.42 2.74 0.30
N ASP A 159 20.99 1.62 0.89
CA ASP A 159 20.77 0.36 0.16
C ASP A 159 19.59 0.43 -0.82
N LYS A 160 18.67 1.38 -0.62
CA LYS A 160 17.43 1.49 -1.37
C LYS A 160 17.30 2.86 -1.99
N ARG A 161 16.93 2.87 -3.27
CA ARG A 161 16.58 4.09 -4.00
C ARG A 161 15.22 4.62 -3.57
N VAL A 162 14.98 5.88 -3.92
CA VAL A 162 13.63 6.47 -3.82
C VAL A 162 12.63 5.64 -4.63
N ASN A 163 11.39 5.52 -4.11
CA ASN A 163 10.33 4.83 -4.81
C ASN A 163 9.80 5.67 -5.97
N PHE A 164 9.52 5.00 -7.08
CA PHE A 164 8.83 5.57 -8.23
C PHE A 164 7.43 5.01 -8.31
N TYR A 165 6.53 5.82 -8.82
CA TYR A 165 5.11 5.56 -8.87
C TYR A 165 4.55 5.97 -10.23
N ALA A 166 3.43 5.36 -10.59
CA ALA A 166 2.57 5.78 -11.68
C ALA A 166 1.12 5.77 -11.20
N ILE A 167 0.27 6.60 -11.80
CA ILE A 167 -1.17 6.63 -11.50
C ILE A 167 -1.88 6.20 -12.77
N PRO A 168 -2.57 5.05 -12.77
CA PRO A 168 -3.29 4.60 -13.94
C PRO A 168 -4.49 5.50 -14.23
N SER A 169 -4.78 5.72 -15.51
CA SER A 169 -6.00 6.42 -15.92
C SER A 169 -7.25 5.63 -15.50
N TRP A 170 -8.25 6.32 -14.97
CA TRP A 170 -9.51 5.72 -14.49
C TRP A 170 -10.50 5.45 -15.63
N VAL A 171 -10.05 4.67 -16.61
CA VAL A 171 -10.92 4.06 -17.61
C VAL A 171 -11.81 2.99 -16.96
N PHE A 172 -12.87 2.59 -17.64
CA PHE A 172 -13.88 1.66 -17.10
C PHE A 172 -13.29 0.36 -16.51
N GLU A 173 -12.36 -0.29 -17.21
CA GLU A 173 -11.71 -1.52 -16.72
C GLU A 173 -10.84 -1.27 -15.49
N GLN A 174 -10.20 -0.10 -15.39
CA GLN A 174 -9.43 0.28 -14.21
C GLN A 174 -10.35 0.47 -12.99
N VAL A 175 -11.50 1.10 -13.17
CA VAL A 175 -12.51 1.29 -12.11
C VAL A 175 -13.06 -0.05 -11.62
N LYS A 176 -13.38 -0.98 -12.53
CA LYS A 176 -13.78 -2.36 -12.16
C LYS A 176 -12.71 -3.06 -11.33
N ARG A 177 -11.45 -2.98 -11.77
CA ARG A 177 -10.31 -3.60 -11.05
C ARG A 177 -10.18 -3.02 -9.65
N ILE A 178 -10.31 -1.71 -9.49
CA ILE A 178 -10.27 -1.03 -8.18
C ILE A 178 -11.33 -1.59 -7.23
N GLU A 179 -12.59 -1.67 -7.66
CA GLU A 179 -13.67 -2.17 -6.81
C GLU A 179 -13.54 -3.66 -6.52
N HIS A 180 -13.11 -4.47 -7.50
CA HIS A 180 -12.81 -5.88 -7.29
C HIS A 180 -11.75 -6.07 -6.20
N GLN A 181 -10.66 -5.31 -6.24
CA GLN A 181 -9.65 -5.31 -5.18
C GLN A 181 -10.23 -4.83 -3.84
N GLY A 182 -11.16 -3.87 -3.86
CA GLY A 182 -11.90 -3.43 -2.68
C GLY A 182 -12.66 -4.58 -1.99
N LYS A 183 -13.38 -5.39 -2.77
CA LYS A 183 -14.12 -6.57 -2.28
C LYS A 183 -13.17 -7.63 -1.73
N ARG A 184 -12.12 -7.96 -2.47
CA ARG A 184 -11.08 -8.92 -2.06
C ARG A 184 -10.38 -8.52 -0.76
N TRP A 185 -10.11 -7.23 -0.57
CA TRP A 185 -9.56 -6.69 0.68
C TRP A 185 -10.49 -6.95 1.89
N LYS A 186 -11.81 -6.76 1.71
CA LYS A 186 -12.83 -7.02 2.74
C LYS A 186 -12.91 -8.51 3.05
N GLU A 187 -12.98 -9.36 2.03
CA GLU A 187 -13.04 -10.83 2.15
C GLU A 187 -11.85 -11.38 2.93
N LYS A 188 -10.62 -10.95 2.59
CA LYS A 188 -9.39 -11.37 3.30
C LYS A 188 -9.24 -10.74 4.69
N GLY A 189 -10.13 -9.85 5.10
CA GLY A 189 -10.13 -9.21 6.42
C GLY A 189 -8.93 -8.29 6.67
N TYR A 190 -8.34 -7.76 5.60
CA TYR A 190 -7.15 -6.93 5.67
C TYR A 190 -7.41 -5.60 6.36
N THR A 191 -6.34 -5.03 6.91
CA THR A 191 -6.38 -3.72 7.56
C THR A 191 -5.11 -2.95 7.26
N ILE A 192 -5.22 -1.62 7.20
CA ILE A 192 -4.08 -0.72 6.96
C ILE A 192 -2.94 -0.99 7.95
N LYS A 193 -3.26 -1.21 9.23
CA LYS A 193 -2.24 -1.50 10.26
C LYS A 193 -1.55 -2.86 10.08
N GLY A 194 -2.13 -3.79 9.33
CA GLY A 194 -1.56 -5.09 9.01
C GLY A 194 -0.68 -5.09 7.76
N THR A 195 -0.80 -4.09 6.87
CA THR A 195 -0.11 -4.07 5.58
C THR A 195 1.38 -4.18 5.76
N SER A 196 1.95 -5.22 5.17
CA SER A 196 3.38 -5.52 5.16
C SER A 196 3.63 -6.55 4.06
N TYR A 197 4.88 -6.67 3.59
CA TYR A 197 5.27 -7.73 2.66
C TYR A 197 4.76 -9.10 3.13
N GLU A 198 4.96 -9.41 4.42
CA GLU A 198 4.57 -10.68 5.01
C GLU A 198 3.05 -10.93 4.95
N MET A 199 2.22 -9.91 5.20
CA MET A 199 0.77 -10.05 5.16
C MET A 199 0.30 -10.52 3.77
N PHE A 200 0.77 -9.85 2.72
CA PHE A 200 0.40 -10.21 1.35
C PHE A 200 1.06 -11.52 0.91
N TYR A 201 2.30 -11.79 1.33
CA TYR A 201 2.97 -13.06 1.04
C TYR A 201 2.20 -14.25 1.61
N ARG A 202 1.76 -14.15 2.87
CA ARG A 202 1.00 -15.22 3.53
C ARG A 202 -0.41 -15.38 2.98
N GLY A 203 -1.07 -14.28 2.63
CA GLY A 203 -2.46 -14.31 2.17
C GLY A 203 -2.65 -14.59 0.68
N GLU A 204 -1.72 -14.12 -0.16
CA GLU A 204 -1.88 -14.07 -1.62
C GLU A 204 -0.60 -14.42 -2.38
N GLY A 205 0.42 -14.93 -1.69
CA GLY A 205 1.62 -15.46 -2.29
C GLY A 205 2.67 -14.42 -2.69
N GLN A 206 3.76 -14.94 -3.23
CA GLN A 206 4.97 -14.18 -3.53
C GLN A 206 4.74 -13.09 -4.58
N GLU A 207 4.05 -13.40 -5.67
CA GLU A 207 3.83 -12.46 -6.78
C GLU A 207 3.12 -11.19 -6.29
N THR A 208 2.04 -11.35 -5.53
CA THR A 208 1.30 -10.23 -4.94
C THR A 208 2.20 -9.40 -4.01
N ALA A 209 2.94 -10.05 -3.10
CA ALA A 209 3.83 -9.33 -2.17
C ALA A 209 4.93 -8.55 -2.91
N GLN A 210 5.50 -9.14 -3.96
CA GLN A 210 6.56 -8.54 -4.77
C GLN A 210 6.05 -7.41 -5.66
N TYR A 211 4.81 -7.51 -6.16
CA TYR A 211 4.15 -6.41 -6.87
C TYR A 211 3.96 -5.19 -5.97
N LEU A 212 3.49 -5.36 -4.73
CA LEU A 212 3.30 -4.25 -3.79
C LEU A 212 4.62 -3.67 -3.26
N TYR A 213 5.66 -4.49 -3.15
CA TYR A 213 6.94 -4.13 -2.57
C TYR A 213 8.12 -4.54 -3.47
N PRO A 214 8.28 -3.93 -4.66
CA PRO A 214 9.28 -4.35 -5.65
C PRO A 214 10.73 -4.29 -5.12
N GLN A 215 11.07 -3.25 -4.37
CA GLN A 215 12.39 -3.13 -3.72
C GLN A 215 12.61 -4.07 -2.52
N HIS A 216 11.66 -4.97 -2.24
CA HIS A 216 11.78 -5.99 -1.19
C HIS A 216 11.75 -7.41 -1.77
N LYS A 217 11.85 -7.58 -3.09
CA LYS A 217 11.85 -8.88 -3.76
C LYS A 217 12.95 -9.82 -3.26
N GLN A 218 14.12 -9.27 -2.95
CA GLN A 218 15.31 -10.05 -2.58
C GLN A 218 15.84 -9.67 -1.19
N ILE A 219 16.43 -10.65 -0.52
CA ILE A 219 17.23 -10.49 0.70
C ILE A 219 18.66 -10.93 0.38
N LYS A 220 19.63 -10.12 0.81
CA LYS A 220 21.05 -10.43 0.77
C LYS A 220 21.45 -11.05 2.10
N TYR A 221 22.05 -12.23 2.06
CA TYR A 221 22.67 -12.90 3.20
C TYR A 221 24.18 -12.86 3.02
N GLU A 222 24.89 -12.65 4.12
CA GLU A 222 26.32 -12.86 4.20
C GLU A 222 26.51 -14.15 5.00
N LEU A 223 27.10 -15.17 4.37
CA LEU A 223 27.51 -16.39 5.02
C LEU A 223 29.02 -16.41 5.07
N VAL A 224 29.59 -16.75 6.21
CA VAL A 224 31.01 -17.04 6.31
C VAL A 224 31.18 -18.50 5.92
N ASP A 225 31.96 -18.75 4.88
CA ASP A 225 32.46 -20.08 4.58
C ASP A 225 33.38 -20.49 5.72
N THR A 226 32.99 -21.53 6.46
CA THR A 226 33.70 -21.96 7.67
C THR A 226 35.05 -22.60 7.37
N ASP A 227 35.26 -23.04 6.12
CA ASP A 227 36.47 -23.74 5.70
C ASP A 227 37.48 -22.75 5.10
N SER A 228 37.02 -21.73 4.37
CA SER A 228 37.89 -20.72 3.75
C SER A 228 37.94 -19.37 4.48
N GLY A 229 37.02 -19.10 5.40
CA GLY A 229 36.85 -17.80 6.06
C GLY A 229 36.26 -16.70 5.16
N GLU A 230 35.88 -17.03 3.93
CA GLU A 230 35.35 -16.05 2.96
C GLU A 230 33.89 -15.69 3.23
N ILE A 231 33.53 -14.41 3.01
CA ILE A 231 32.14 -13.96 3.08
C ILE A 231 31.45 -14.20 1.74
N LYS A 232 30.61 -15.23 1.67
CA LYS A 232 29.75 -15.53 0.53
C LYS A 232 28.45 -14.74 0.62
N LYS A 233 28.21 -13.88 -0.37
CA LYS A 233 26.95 -13.15 -0.53
C LYS A 233 25.93 -13.99 -1.30
N ILE A 234 24.84 -14.37 -0.64
CA ILE A 234 23.73 -15.10 -1.26
C ILE A 234 22.52 -14.19 -1.39
N ILE A 235 21.93 -14.16 -2.59
CA ILE A 235 20.71 -13.43 -2.87
C ILE A 235 19.56 -14.43 -2.97
N LYS A 236 18.54 -14.31 -2.13
CA LYS A 236 17.32 -15.14 -2.20
C LYS A 236 16.08 -14.27 -2.29
N SER A 237 15.01 -14.84 -2.86
CA SER A 237 13.68 -14.24 -2.79
C SER A 237 13.23 -14.06 -1.35
N ARG A 238 12.61 -12.92 -1.06
CA ARG A 238 12.11 -12.62 0.28
C ARG A 238 10.91 -13.50 0.64
N THR A 239 10.98 -14.13 1.80
CA THR A 239 9.90 -14.92 2.40
C THR A 239 9.63 -14.44 3.83
N THR A 240 8.96 -15.26 4.62
CA THR A 240 8.74 -15.09 6.06
C THR A 240 10.03 -15.33 6.85
N THR A 241 10.12 -14.80 8.07
CA THR A 241 11.22 -15.12 8.98
C THR A 241 10.86 -16.30 9.86
N LYS A 242 11.85 -17.09 10.28
CA LYS A 242 11.66 -18.25 11.20
C LYS A 242 10.85 -17.88 12.44
N ALA A 243 11.24 -16.80 13.13
CA ALA A 243 10.53 -16.30 14.31
C ALA A 243 9.08 -15.89 14.02
N SER A 244 8.77 -15.49 12.78
CA SER A 244 7.38 -15.20 12.39
C SER A 244 6.59 -16.48 12.14
N ASP A 245 7.19 -17.47 11.49
CA ASP A 245 6.56 -18.78 11.26
C ASP A 245 6.30 -19.54 12.56
N GLU A 246 7.22 -19.48 13.52
CA GLU A 246 7.02 -20.00 14.89
C GLU A 246 5.82 -19.35 15.57
N ARG A 247 5.70 -18.01 15.50
CA ARG A 247 4.52 -17.32 16.06
C ARG A 247 3.23 -17.71 15.37
N VAL A 248 3.25 -17.94 14.05
CA VAL A 248 2.06 -18.42 13.34
C VAL A 248 1.69 -19.82 13.80
N LYS A 249 2.67 -20.70 13.99
CA LYS A 249 2.45 -22.05 14.54
C LYS A 249 1.80 -21.98 15.92
N ASP A 250 2.35 -21.18 16.84
CA ASP A 250 1.77 -21.03 18.18
C ASP A 250 0.35 -20.45 18.17
N ILE A 251 0.05 -19.54 17.24
CA ILE A 251 -1.31 -19.04 17.05
C ILE A 251 -2.24 -20.17 16.61
N ILE A 252 -1.82 -21.01 15.64
CA ILE A 252 -2.61 -22.15 15.18
C ILE A 252 -2.83 -23.14 16.33
N ASP A 253 -1.78 -23.46 17.09
CA ASP A 253 -1.86 -24.35 18.24
C ASP A 253 -2.83 -23.80 19.30
N SER A 254 -2.81 -22.50 19.57
CA SER A 254 -3.77 -21.87 20.48
C SER A 254 -5.21 -21.93 19.96
N ILE A 255 -5.44 -21.78 18.65
CA ILE A 255 -6.77 -21.95 18.05
C ILE A 255 -7.26 -23.38 18.25
N ASN A 256 -6.41 -24.38 18.00
CA ASN A 256 -6.74 -25.79 18.18
C ASN A 256 -7.10 -26.15 19.62
N VAL A 257 -6.50 -25.47 20.61
CA VAL A 257 -6.82 -25.66 22.03
C VAL A 257 -8.12 -24.96 22.42
N LEU A 258 -8.33 -23.72 21.98
CA LEU A 258 -9.46 -22.90 22.41
C LEU A 258 -10.78 -23.24 21.69
N LEU A 259 -10.71 -23.71 20.45
CA LEU A 259 -11.89 -23.93 19.61
C LEU A 259 -12.79 -25.08 20.12
N PRO A 260 -12.27 -26.25 20.56
CA PRO A 260 -13.11 -27.35 21.06
C PRO A 260 -14.02 -27.00 22.24
N GLU A 261 -13.67 -26.00 23.05
CA GLU A 261 -14.46 -25.62 24.23
C GLU A 261 -15.81 -24.97 23.88
N LYS A 262 -15.85 -24.16 22.82
CA LYS A 262 -17.01 -23.29 22.48
C LYS A 262 -17.43 -23.33 21.00
N GLY A 263 -16.67 -24.03 20.16
CA GLY A 263 -16.83 -24.01 18.70
C GLY A 263 -16.28 -22.76 18.00
N TYR A 264 -15.71 -21.81 18.74
CA TYR A 264 -15.06 -20.60 18.22
C TYR A 264 -13.99 -20.09 19.19
N THR A 265 -13.13 -19.18 18.72
CA THR A 265 -12.24 -18.38 19.57
C THR A 265 -12.18 -16.93 19.09
N THR A 266 -11.77 -16.00 19.95
CA THR A 266 -11.53 -14.60 19.60
C THR A 266 -10.04 -14.27 19.47
N GLU A 267 -9.71 -13.23 18.71
CA GLU A 267 -8.33 -12.70 18.69
C GLU A 267 -7.84 -12.33 20.10
N LYS A 268 -8.75 -11.92 21.01
CA LYS A 268 -8.41 -11.60 22.40
C LYS A 268 -8.02 -12.85 23.19
N GLU A 269 -8.82 -13.92 23.13
CA GLU A 269 -8.50 -15.18 23.82
C GLU A 269 -7.17 -15.76 23.34
N ILE A 270 -6.86 -15.68 22.04
CA ILE A 270 -5.55 -16.10 21.49
C ILE A 270 -4.40 -15.24 22.06
N ILE A 271 -4.58 -13.93 22.12
CA ILE A 271 -3.58 -13.01 22.69
C ILE A 271 -3.36 -13.32 24.17
N ASP A 272 -4.43 -13.54 24.93
CA ASP A 272 -4.39 -13.83 26.36
C ASP A 272 -3.72 -15.20 26.61
N TYR A 273 -4.04 -16.22 25.80
CA TYR A 273 -3.42 -17.54 25.85
C TYR A 273 -1.90 -17.49 25.62
N LEU A 274 -1.47 -16.70 24.64
CA LEU A 274 -0.05 -16.56 24.27
C LEU A 274 0.71 -15.50 25.09
N SER A 275 0.05 -14.79 26.02
CA SER A 275 0.63 -13.68 26.79
C SER A 275 1.83 -14.08 27.66
N LYS A 276 1.88 -15.35 28.09
CA LYS A 276 3.00 -15.91 28.86
C LYS A 276 4.26 -16.13 27.99
N LYS A 277 4.09 -16.31 26.68
CA LYS A 277 5.17 -16.57 25.71
C LYS A 277 5.61 -15.31 24.98
N TYR A 278 4.66 -14.44 24.64
CA TYR A 278 4.90 -13.23 23.85
C TYR A 278 4.24 -12.01 24.47
N ARG A 279 4.87 -10.85 24.29
CA ARG A 279 4.19 -9.56 24.50
C ARG A 279 2.94 -9.50 23.62
N TRP A 280 1.83 -9.07 24.19
CA TRP A 280 0.51 -9.06 23.54
C TRP A 280 0.51 -8.31 22.19
N GLU A 281 1.32 -7.26 22.04
CA GLU A 281 1.45 -6.51 20.78
C GLU A 281 2.01 -7.36 19.64
N LEU A 282 2.94 -8.29 19.94
CA LEU A 282 3.53 -9.17 18.94
C LEU A 282 2.48 -10.12 18.37
N THR A 283 1.73 -10.79 19.25
CA THR A 283 0.62 -11.68 18.85
C THR A 283 -0.46 -10.90 18.11
N LYS A 284 -0.86 -9.73 18.62
CA LYS A 284 -1.84 -8.85 17.98
C LYS A 284 -1.41 -8.41 16.58
N ASN A 285 -0.13 -8.10 16.39
CA ASN A 285 0.38 -7.71 15.08
C ASN A 285 0.51 -8.91 14.14
N GLN A 286 0.90 -10.08 14.65
CA GLN A 286 0.96 -11.31 13.85
C GLN A 286 -0.44 -11.75 13.39
N LEU A 287 -1.45 -11.67 14.26
CA LEU A 287 -2.85 -11.96 13.91
C LEU A 287 -3.35 -11.13 12.73
N LYS A 288 -2.96 -9.85 12.64
CA LYS A 288 -3.32 -9.00 11.48
C LYS A 288 -2.67 -9.46 10.18
N LYS A 289 -1.44 -10.00 10.25
CA LYS A 289 -0.68 -10.43 9.07
C LYS A 289 -1.19 -11.75 8.50
N ILE A 290 -1.69 -12.66 9.35
CA ILE A 290 -2.14 -13.99 8.91
C ILE A 290 -3.59 -14.03 8.45
N ARG A 291 -4.35 -12.91 8.52
CA ARG A 291 -5.80 -12.92 8.20
C ARG A 291 -6.12 -13.49 6.82
N GLY A 292 -5.34 -13.09 5.81
CA GLY A 292 -5.50 -13.62 4.45
C GLY A 292 -5.10 -15.09 4.30
N GLN A 293 -4.31 -15.63 5.25
CA GLN A 293 -3.86 -17.01 5.28
C GLN A 293 -4.86 -17.92 6.02
N LEU A 294 -5.73 -17.39 6.89
CA LEU A 294 -6.60 -18.21 7.74
C LEU A 294 -7.37 -19.29 6.96
N GLU A 295 -7.92 -18.94 5.80
CA GLU A 295 -8.66 -19.88 4.96
C GLU A 295 -7.82 -21.08 4.51
N THR A 296 -6.56 -20.83 4.11
CA THR A 296 -5.65 -21.87 3.62
C THR A 296 -5.16 -22.79 4.73
N ILE A 297 -5.18 -22.32 5.97
CA ILE A 297 -4.87 -23.13 7.17
C ILE A 297 -6.13 -23.65 7.87
N GLY A 298 -7.29 -23.63 7.21
CA GLY A 298 -8.50 -24.30 7.68
C GLY A 298 -9.38 -23.51 8.65
N TYR A 299 -9.24 -22.18 8.70
CA TYR A 299 -10.05 -21.31 9.56
C TYR A 299 -10.72 -20.18 8.79
N ARG A 300 -11.79 -19.62 9.35
CA ARG A 300 -12.43 -18.41 8.85
C ARG A 300 -12.61 -17.40 9.96
N ARG A 301 -12.41 -16.13 9.64
CA ARG A 301 -12.61 -14.99 10.55
C ARG A 301 -13.89 -14.27 10.19
N ILE A 302 -14.93 -14.43 11.00
CA ILE A 302 -16.26 -13.89 10.73
C ILE A 302 -16.65 -12.81 11.73
N LYS A 303 -17.36 -11.78 11.25
CA LYS A 303 -18.01 -10.81 12.13
C LYS A 303 -19.29 -11.45 12.64
N THR A 304 -19.47 -11.47 13.96
CA THR A 304 -20.73 -11.96 14.53
C THR A 304 -21.89 -11.03 14.17
N ASN A 305 -23.09 -11.58 14.06
CA ASN A 305 -24.37 -10.86 13.99
C ASN A 305 -25.30 -11.45 15.07
N LYS A 306 -26.58 -11.06 15.13
CA LYS A 306 -27.50 -11.58 16.15
C LYS A 306 -27.61 -13.12 16.09
N GLU A 307 -27.81 -13.65 14.88
CA GLU A 307 -27.97 -15.09 14.61
C GLU A 307 -26.73 -15.91 15.02
N ILE A 308 -25.54 -15.48 14.61
CA ILE A 308 -24.27 -16.17 14.92
C ILE A 308 -24.01 -16.17 16.43
N LYS A 309 -24.35 -15.06 17.12
CA LYS A 309 -24.16 -14.98 18.58
C LYS A 309 -25.06 -15.97 19.31
N GLU A 310 -26.30 -16.12 18.87
CA GLU A 310 -27.25 -17.06 19.43
C GLU A 310 -26.81 -18.51 19.15
N MET A 311 -26.47 -18.82 17.89
CA MET A 311 -26.03 -20.16 17.46
C MET A 311 -24.79 -20.66 18.20
N LEU A 312 -23.80 -19.79 18.44
CA LEU A 312 -22.52 -20.16 19.06
C LEU A 312 -22.44 -19.77 20.54
N GLY A 313 -23.51 -19.24 21.13
CA GLY A 313 -23.53 -18.80 22.53
C GLY A 313 -22.49 -17.70 22.84
N VAL A 314 -22.25 -16.77 21.91
CA VAL A 314 -21.24 -15.71 22.09
C VAL A 314 -21.74 -14.65 23.08
N ILE A 315 -21.21 -14.68 24.29
CA ILE A 315 -21.57 -13.75 25.38
C ILE A 315 -20.81 -12.41 25.23
N GLY A 316 -21.51 -11.30 25.50
CA GLY A 316 -20.91 -9.96 25.61
C GLY A 316 -21.62 -8.89 24.79
N LYS A 317 -21.26 -7.62 25.02
CA LYS A 317 -21.84 -6.48 24.27
C LYS A 317 -21.20 -6.34 22.88
N GLY A 318 -22.02 -5.97 21.90
CA GLY A 318 -21.60 -5.75 20.51
C GLY A 318 -21.41 -7.03 19.70
N TYR A 319 -20.70 -6.89 18.58
CA TYR A 319 -20.52 -7.93 17.57
C TYR A 319 -19.02 -8.17 17.33
N PRO A 320 -18.34 -9.00 18.15
CA PRO A 320 -16.92 -9.28 17.95
C PRO A 320 -16.64 -10.00 16.63
N PHE A 321 -15.38 -9.99 16.21
CA PHE A 321 -14.90 -10.94 15.22
C PHE A 321 -14.47 -12.23 15.94
N ILE A 322 -14.85 -13.37 15.39
CA ILE A 322 -14.51 -14.70 15.90
C ILE A 322 -13.77 -15.48 14.81
N ILE A 323 -13.00 -16.46 15.23
CA ILE A 323 -12.32 -17.45 14.39
C ILE A 323 -13.01 -18.79 14.62
N VAL A 324 -13.41 -19.42 13.52
CA VAL A 324 -14.09 -20.72 13.49
C VAL A 324 -13.37 -21.64 12.52
N LYS A 325 -13.59 -22.95 12.66
CA LYS A 325 -13.07 -23.93 11.69
C LYS A 325 -13.76 -23.71 10.35
N ASN A 326 -12.98 -23.71 9.28
CA ASN A 326 -13.50 -23.69 7.93
C ASN A 326 -14.20 -25.04 7.69
N LYS A 327 -15.52 -25.11 7.87
CA LYS A 327 -16.28 -26.28 7.40
C LYS A 327 -16.08 -26.32 5.88
N GLY A 328 -15.55 -27.43 5.35
CA GLY A 328 -15.36 -27.61 3.91
C GLY A 328 -16.66 -27.32 3.17
N VAL A 329 -16.56 -27.02 1.88
CA VAL A 329 -17.70 -26.86 0.96
C VAL A 329 -18.39 -28.22 0.85
N GLU A 330 -19.17 -28.59 1.86
CA GLU A 330 -20.13 -29.67 1.91
C GLU A 330 -20.83 -29.52 3.26
N GLN A 331 -22.10 -29.10 3.20
CA GLN A 331 -23.03 -28.95 4.34
C GLN A 331 -22.81 -27.74 5.26
N SER A 332 -23.29 -26.57 4.83
CA SER A 332 -24.30 -25.78 5.56
C SER A 332 -24.54 -24.48 4.80
N GLY A 333 -25.79 -24.28 4.38
CA GLY A 333 -26.27 -23.10 3.66
C GLY A 333 -26.26 -21.83 4.51
N ILE A 334 -25.08 -21.36 4.89
CA ILE A 334 -24.90 -20.05 5.51
C ILE A 334 -24.68 -19.07 4.37
N ASN A 335 -25.78 -18.48 3.93
CA ASN A 335 -25.78 -17.34 3.03
C ASN A 335 -25.21 -16.14 3.79
N THR A 336 -23.95 -15.80 3.56
CA THR A 336 -23.36 -14.57 4.11
C THR A 336 -23.86 -13.39 3.28
N GLY A 337 -24.95 -12.77 3.74
CA GLY A 337 -25.50 -11.55 3.16
C GLY A 337 -24.46 -10.43 3.04
N THR A 338 -24.37 -9.91 1.82
CA THR A 338 -23.67 -8.73 1.27
C THR A 338 -23.21 -7.63 2.24
#